data_AF-A0A1X6NNS1-F1
#
_entry.id   AF-A0A1X6NNS1-F1
#
_cell.length_a   1.000
_cell.length_b   1.000
_cell.length_c   1.000
_cell.angle_alpha   90.00
_cell.angle_beta   90.00
_cell.angle_gamma   90.00
#
_symmetry.space_group_name_H-M   'P 1'
#
loop_
_entity.id
_entity.type
_entity.pdbx_description
1 polymer ?
#
loop_
_entity_poly.entity_id
_entity_poly.type
_entity_poly.pdbx_seq_one_letter_code
_entity_poly.pdbx_strand_id
1 'polypeptide(L)'
;MVDCTVEAVAEDYNVPVECVVDLMDDFGVRRPIWQDDRIRDRLMTEEIEQLLGVLTSFDALDLNDRYSDRSLEELADLYDTPVGTVMVTAEALGFFLPLGPSSRLRTDREEALIDALTRPASAAAATVAAAEKKAAADDWTVDDEEEEDDDVE
;
A
#
# COMPACT_ATOMS: atom_id res chain seq x y z
N MET A 1 6.58 17.83 21.72
CA MET A 1 5.64 16.86 21.12
C MET A 1 6.25 16.52 19.77
N VAL A 2 6.62 15.26 19.57
CA VAL A 2 7.60 14.89 18.53
C VAL A 2 6.93 14.89 17.16
N ASP A 3 7.51 15.63 16.23
CA ASP A 3 7.08 15.73 14.84
C ASP A 3 7.69 14.55 14.07
N CYS A 4 7.17 13.34 14.32
CA CYS A 4 7.68 12.11 13.71
C CYS A 4 6.93 11.77 12.42
N THR A 5 7.68 11.30 11.44
CA THR A 5 7.14 10.59 10.28
C THR A 5 6.79 9.15 10.64
N VAL A 6 6.02 8.48 9.78
CA VAL A 6 5.73 7.05 9.93
C VAL A 6 7.01 6.23 9.96
N GLU A 7 7.98 6.54 9.10
CA GLU A 7 9.30 5.90 9.07
C GLU A 7 10.06 6.07 10.39
N ALA A 8 10.10 7.29 10.94
CA ALA A 8 10.82 7.56 12.19
C ALA A 8 10.24 6.75 13.38
N VAL A 9 8.91 6.59 13.43
CA VAL A 9 8.29 5.74 14.46
C VAL A 9 8.59 4.26 14.22
N ALA A 10 8.59 3.81 12.97
CA ALA A 10 8.96 2.43 12.67
C ALA A 10 10.40 2.13 13.12
N GLU A 11 11.34 3.05 12.88
CA GLU A 11 12.74 2.94 13.31
C GLU A 11 12.87 2.98 14.84
N ASP A 12 12.20 3.93 15.52
CA ASP A 12 12.25 4.08 16.98
C ASP A 12 11.78 2.82 17.73
N TYR A 13 10.78 2.14 17.18
CA TYR A 13 10.21 0.92 17.74
C TYR A 13 10.79 -0.36 17.15
N ASN A 14 11.73 -0.24 16.19
CA ASN A 14 12.36 -1.35 15.48
C ASN A 14 11.34 -2.32 14.84
N VAL A 15 10.29 -1.76 14.21
CA VAL A 15 9.22 -2.49 13.52
C VAL A 15 9.17 -2.12 12.03
N PRO A 16 8.54 -2.93 11.16
CA PRO A 16 8.37 -2.58 9.76
C PRO A 16 7.46 -1.34 9.59
N VAL A 17 7.73 -0.52 8.59
CA VAL A 17 6.91 0.66 8.25
C VAL A 17 5.47 0.25 7.95
N GLU A 18 5.27 -0.91 7.33
CA GLU A 18 3.97 -1.48 7.04
C GLU A 18 3.17 -1.79 8.29
N CYS A 19 3.84 -2.12 9.41
CA CYS A 19 3.18 -2.30 10.69
C CYS A 19 2.57 -1.00 11.21
N VAL A 20 3.31 0.10 11.10
CA VAL A 20 2.79 1.41 11.51
C VAL A 20 1.64 1.83 10.60
N VAL A 21 1.76 1.60 9.29
CA VAL A 21 0.71 1.91 8.31
C VAL A 21 -0.55 1.08 8.54
N ASP A 22 -0.44 -0.23 8.75
CA ASP A 22 -1.59 -1.10 9.05
C ASP A 22 -2.27 -0.67 10.36
N LEU A 23 -1.49 -0.29 11.39
CA LEU A 23 -2.06 0.24 12.63
C LEU A 23 -2.79 1.57 12.40
N MET A 24 -2.22 2.49 11.60
CA MET A 24 -2.89 3.75 11.25
C MET A 24 -4.19 3.51 10.47
N ASP A 25 -4.23 2.50 9.60
CA ASP A 25 -5.44 2.08 8.90
C ASP A 25 -6.51 1.55 9.86
N ASP A 26 -6.12 0.78 10.88
CA ASP A 26 -7.01 0.29 11.96
C ASP A 26 -7.61 1.46 12.77
N PHE A 27 -6.87 2.55 12.96
CA PHE A 27 -7.36 3.80 13.57
C PHE A 27 -8.23 4.63 12.62
N GLY A 28 -8.40 4.23 11.36
CA GLY A 28 -9.29 4.89 10.40
C GLY A 28 -8.63 5.99 9.56
N VAL A 29 -7.30 6.05 9.50
CA VAL A 29 -6.59 6.97 8.61
C VAL A 29 -6.88 6.59 7.16
N ARG A 30 -7.30 7.58 6.37
CA ARG A 30 -7.57 7.35 4.95
C ARG A 30 -6.28 7.08 4.17
N ARG A 31 -6.26 5.96 3.45
CA ARG A 31 -5.25 5.64 2.43
C ARG A 31 -5.31 6.65 1.27
N PRO A 32 -4.18 6.96 0.61
CA PRO A 32 -2.84 6.39 0.81
C PRO A 32 -2.08 7.01 2.00
N ILE A 33 -1.31 6.18 2.71
CA ILE A 33 -0.44 6.57 3.83
C ILE A 33 1.00 6.31 3.40
N TRP A 34 1.83 7.33 3.33
CA TRP A 34 3.21 7.23 2.90
C TRP A 34 4.15 7.22 4.11
N GLN A 35 5.34 6.65 3.95
CA GLN A 35 6.33 6.61 5.03
C GLN A 35 6.78 8.02 5.49
N ASP A 36 6.77 8.98 4.57
CA ASP A 36 7.12 10.38 4.79
C ASP A 36 5.97 11.19 5.41
N ASP A 37 4.77 10.60 5.52
CA ASP A 37 3.63 11.28 6.14
C ASP A 37 3.92 11.54 7.62
N ARG A 38 3.51 12.73 8.08
CA ARG A 38 3.57 13.08 9.49
C ARG A 38 2.37 12.49 10.21
N ILE A 39 2.64 11.76 11.30
CA ILE A 39 1.59 11.10 12.07
C ILE A 39 0.60 12.13 12.63
N ARG A 40 1.10 13.27 13.12
CA ARG A 40 0.28 14.39 13.64
C ARG A 40 -0.67 15.04 12.63
N ASP A 41 -0.40 14.90 11.34
CA ASP A 41 -1.24 15.50 10.30
C ASP A 41 -2.39 14.54 9.91
N ARG A 42 -2.31 13.27 10.37
CA ARG A 42 -3.27 12.20 10.08
C ARG A 42 -4.07 11.73 11.29
N LEU A 43 -3.49 11.82 12.49
CA LEU A 43 -4.06 11.33 13.74
C LEU A 43 -4.14 12.44 14.80
N MET A 44 -5.16 12.34 15.66
CA MET A 44 -5.31 13.14 16.86
C MET A 44 -4.35 12.66 17.96
N THR A 45 -4.01 13.53 18.91
CA THR A 45 -3.08 13.21 20.01
C THR A 45 -3.45 11.93 20.76
N GLU A 46 -4.73 11.71 21.04
CA GLU A 46 -5.22 10.51 21.74
C GLU A 46 -5.01 9.23 20.92
N GLU A 47 -5.11 9.30 19.60
CA GLU A 47 -4.90 8.17 18.70
C GLU A 47 -3.40 7.86 18.54
N ILE A 48 -2.56 8.90 18.55
CA ILE A 48 -1.10 8.77 18.56
C ILE A 48 -0.65 8.07 19.84
N GLU A 49 -1.16 8.49 21.00
CA GLU A 49 -0.83 7.85 22.28
C GLU A 49 -1.29 6.38 22.32
N GLN A 50 -2.45 6.07 21.72
CA GLN A 50 -2.93 4.69 21.59
C GLN A 50 -2.03 3.87 20.65
N LEU A 51 -1.66 4.40 19.48
CA LEU A 51 -0.77 3.73 18.53
C LEU A 51 0.60 3.42 19.16
N LEU A 52 1.21 4.41 19.81
CA LEU A 52 2.47 4.22 20.53
C LEU A 52 2.31 3.25 21.71
N GLY A 53 1.16 3.28 22.39
CA GLY A 53 0.82 2.33 23.45
C GLY A 53 0.76 0.89 22.93
N VAL A 54 0.16 0.67 21.76
CA VAL A 54 0.12 -0.64 21.10
C VAL A 54 1.54 -1.08 20.73
N LEU A 55 2.32 -0.23 20.07
CA LEU A 55 3.71 -0.55 19.70
C LEU A 55 4.59 -0.87 20.90
N THR A 56 4.37 -0.21 22.04
CA THR A 56 5.11 -0.47 23.28
C THR A 56 4.62 -1.74 23.99
N SER A 57 3.38 -2.17 23.74
CA SER A 57 2.76 -3.32 24.40
C SER A 57 3.14 -4.66 23.79
N PHE A 58 3.57 -4.68 22.53
CA PHE A 58 4.03 -5.87 21.83
C PHE A 58 5.57 -5.89 21.73
N ASP A 59 6.16 -7.08 21.72
CA ASP A 59 7.58 -7.22 21.42
C ASP A 59 7.80 -6.90 19.93
N ALA A 60 8.85 -6.14 19.62
CA ALA A 60 9.23 -5.83 18.25
C ALA A 60 9.50 -7.12 17.44
N LEU A 61 10.06 -8.16 18.06
CA LEU A 61 10.24 -9.46 17.43
C LEU A 61 8.91 -10.10 17.05
N ASP A 62 7.93 -10.11 17.96
CA ASP A 62 6.60 -10.69 17.71
C ASP A 62 5.85 -9.94 16.59
N LEU A 63 6.07 -8.62 16.49
CA LEU A 63 5.50 -7.81 15.40
C LEU A 63 6.21 -8.08 14.08
N ASN A 64 7.54 -8.16 14.07
CA ASN A 64 8.32 -8.49 12.87
C ASN A 64 7.96 -9.87 12.32
N ASP A 65 7.78 -10.89 13.17
CA ASP A 65 7.42 -12.26 12.76
C ASP A 65 6.08 -12.36 12.01
N ARG A 66 5.20 -11.34 12.12
CA ARG A 66 3.94 -11.27 11.37
C ARG A 66 4.11 -10.74 9.95
N TYR A 67 5.26 -10.14 9.66
CA TYR A 67 5.63 -9.65 8.35
C TYR A 67 6.64 -10.59 7.72
N SER A 68 6.65 -10.59 6.40
CA SER A 68 7.66 -11.27 5.63
C SER A 68 9.03 -10.68 5.93
N ASP A 69 10.03 -11.54 6.07
CA ASP A 69 11.43 -11.13 6.05
C ASP A 69 11.85 -10.55 4.69
N ARG A 70 11.07 -10.83 3.64
CA ARG A 70 11.40 -10.49 2.25
C ARG A 70 10.55 -9.33 1.76
N SER A 71 11.20 -8.44 1.02
CA SER A 71 10.54 -7.43 0.20
C SER A 71 9.85 -8.05 -1.02
N LEU A 72 8.93 -7.31 -1.64
CA LEU A 72 8.33 -7.71 -2.92
C LEU A 72 9.38 -7.89 -4.01
N GLU A 73 10.46 -7.12 -4.00
CA GLU A 73 11.58 -7.26 -4.92
C GLU A 73 12.29 -8.61 -4.73
N GLU A 74 12.60 -9.00 -3.49
CA GLU A 74 13.20 -10.31 -3.20
C GLU A 74 12.26 -11.47 -3.51
N LEU A 75 10.95 -11.28 -3.34
CA LEU A 75 9.95 -12.26 -3.77
C LEU A 75 9.89 -12.40 -5.29
N ALA A 76 9.94 -11.29 -6.02
CA ALA A 76 9.97 -11.29 -7.47
C ALA A 76 11.19 -12.07 -8.00
N ASP A 77 12.36 -11.83 -7.43
CA ASP A 77 13.60 -12.54 -7.76
C ASP A 77 13.50 -14.04 -7.43
N LEU A 78 12.92 -14.39 -6.28
CA LEU A 78 12.76 -15.79 -5.86
C LEU A 78 11.88 -16.61 -6.81
N TYR A 79 10.82 -16.00 -7.33
CA TYR A 79 9.85 -16.63 -8.22
C TYR A 79 10.12 -16.35 -9.71
N ASP A 80 11.29 -15.79 -10.05
CA ASP A 80 11.69 -15.41 -11.42
C ASP A 80 10.57 -14.64 -12.16
N THR A 81 9.91 -13.75 -11.43
CA THR A 81 8.75 -12.99 -11.89
C THR A 81 9.12 -11.51 -11.90
N PRO A 82 8.72 -10.73 -12.92
CA PRO A 82 8.98 -9.29 -12.92
C PRO A 82 8.33 -8.60 -11.71
N VAL A 83 9.09 -7.75 -11.00
CA VAL A 83 8.60 -6.96 -9.84
C VAL A 83 7.31 -6.22 -10.17
N GLY A 84 7.21 -5.64 -11.37
CA GLY A 84 5.99 -4.95 -11.82
C GLY A 84 4.75 -5.85 -11.83
N THR A 85 4.89 -7.12 -12.22
CA THR A 85 3.79 -8.10 -12.18
C THR A 85 3.39 -8.42 -10.74
N VAL A 86 4.38 -8.56 -9.84
CA VAL A 86 4.15 -8.80 -8.41
C VAL A 86 3.40 -7.63 -7.78
N MET A 87 3.83 -6.40 -8.05
CA MET A 87 3.19 -5.17 -7.57
C MET A 87 1.76 -5.02 -8.09
N VAL A 88 1.55 -5.20 -9.40
CA VAL A 88 0.20 -5.14 -10.01
C VAL A 88 -0.73 -6.20 -9.41
N THR A 89 -0.21 -7.40 -9.15
CA THR A 89 -0.98 -8.48 -8.52
C THR A 89 -1.32 -8.14 -7.07
N ALA A 90 -0.37 -7.58 -6.32
CA ALA A 90 -0.60 -7.12 -4.94
C ALA A 90 -1.64 -5.98 -4.87
N GLU A 91 -1.56 -5.00 -5.79
CA GLU A 91 -2.56 -3.94 -5.91
C GLU A 91 -3.94 -4.48 -6.29
N ALA A 92 -4.00 -5.47 -7.19
CA ALA A 92 -5.25 -6.13 -7.56
C ALA A 92 -5.90 -6.91 -6.40
N LEU A 93 -5.10 -7.39 -5.45
CA LEU A 93 -5.55 -8.00 -4.20
C LEU A 93 -5.95 -6.95 -3.13
N GLY A 94 -5.78 -5.66 -3.42
CA GLY A 94 -6.08 -4.57 -2.49
C GLY A 94 -5.01 -4.35 -1.43
N PHE A 95 -3.80 -4.88 -1.63
CA PHE A 95 -2.69 -4.65 -0.72
C PHE A 95 -2.13 -3.25 -0.91
N PHE A 96 -1.75 -2.62 0.19
CA PHE A 96 -1.17 -1.29 0.19
C PHE A 96 0.34 -1.39 0.33
N LEU A 97 1.06 -0.70 -0.57
CA LEU A 97 2.51 -0.81 -0.73
C LEU A 97 3.16 0.55 -0.44
N PRO A 98 3.36 0.94 0.84
CA PRO A 98 3.89 2.25 1.20
C PRO A 98 5.30 2.52 0.65
N LEU A 99 6.08 1.46 0.42
CA LEU A 99 7.46 1.51 -0.07
C LEU A 99 7.61 0.97 -1.50
N GLY A 100 6.50 0.68 -2.17
CA GLY A 100 6.50 0.05 -3.50
C GLY A 100 7.22 -1.30 -3.50
N PRO A 101 8.30 -1.50 -4.28
CA PRO A 101 8.98 -2.78 -4.42
C PRO A 101 9.72 -3.23 -3.14
N SER A 102 10.13 -2.29 -2.29
CA SER A 102 10.80 -2.59 -1.03
C SER A 102 9.81 -2.94 0.09
N SER A 103 8.50 -2.88 -0.17
CA SER A 103 7.50 -3.16 0.85
C SER A 103 7.49 -4.62 1.27
N ARG A 104 7.25 -4.84 2.56
CA ARG A 104 7.06 -6.16 3.15
C ARG A 104 5.58 -6.40 3.41
N LEU A 105 5.10 -7.59 3.06
CA LEU A 105 3.72 -7.97 3.33
C LEU A 105 3.61 -8.74 4.63
N ARG A 106 2.45 -8.67 5.27
CA ARG A 106 2.09 -9.65 6.31
C ARG A 106 2.16 -11.05 5.76
N THR A 107 2.58 -12.03 6.56
CA THR A 107 2.73 -13.43 6.14
C THR A 107 1.46 -13.99 5.50
N ASP A 108 0.28 -13.66 6.06
CA ASP A 108 -1.02 -14.05 5.51
C ASP A 108 -1.28 -13.46 4.09
N ARG A 109 -0.83 -12.22 3.86
CA ARG A 109 -0.98 -11.51 2.57
C ARG A 109 0.06 -11.99 1.55
N GLU A 110 1.27 -12.30 2.01
CA GLU A 110 2.31 -12.92 1.18
C GLU A 110 1.84 -14.28 0.64
N GLU A 111 1.27 -15.14 1.48
CA GLU A 111 0.75 -16.44 1.05
C GLU A 111 -0.34 -16.28 -0.03
N ALA A 112 -1.25 -15.31 0.16
CA ALA A 112 -2.28 -14.99 -0.84
C ALA A 112 -1.70 -14.45 -2.16
N LEU A 113 -0.63 -13.65 -2.09
CA LEU A 113 0.08 -13.17 -3.28
C LEU A 113 0.76 -14.32 -4.02
N ILE A 114 1.44 -15.21 -3.30
CA ILE A 114 2.10 -16.40 -3.87
C ILE A 114 1.05 -17.33 -4.50
N ASP A 115 -0.09 -17.57 -3.86
CA ASP A 115 -1.19 -18.35 -4.46
C ASP A 115 -1.69 -17.68 -5.76
N ALA A 116 -1.85 -16.36 -5.77
CA ALA A 116 -2.26 -15.63 -6.97
C ALA A 116 -1.23 -15.71 -8.11
N LEU A 117 0.08 -15.66 -7.78
CA LEU A 117 1.18 -15.74 -8.75
C LEU A 117 1.39 -17.17 -9.30
N THR A 118 1.24 -18.19 -8.45
CA THR A 118 1.48 -19.59 -8.81
C THR A 118 0.26 -20.30 -9.40
N ARG A 119 -0.94 -19.70 -9.28
CA ARG A 119 -2.16 -20.24 -9.89
C ARG A 119 -2.05 -20.24 -11.43
N PRO A 120 -2.16 -21.40 -12.09
CA PRO A 120 -1.92 -21.49 -13.53
C PRO A 120 -2.97 -20.74 -14.36
N ALA A 121 -2.47 -19.76 -15.13
CA ALA A 121 -2.97 -19.29 -16.43
C ALA A 121 -4.38 -18.65 -16.60
N SER A 122 -5.14 -18.31 -15.55
CA SER A 122 -6.36 -17.47 -15.74
C SER A 122 -6.36 -16.11 -15.03
N ALA A 123 -5.46 -15.86 -14.08
CA ALA A 123 -5.43 -14.61 -13.33
C ALA A 123 -4.46 -13.57 -13.92
N ALA A 124 -3.23 -13.97 -14.28
CA ALA A 124 -2.21 -13.04 -14.82
C ALA A 124 -2.59 -12.45 -16.20
N ALA A 125 -3.31 -13.19 -17.04
CA ALA A 125 -3.84 -12.66 -18.31
C ALA A 125 -5.06 -11.73 -18.10
N ALA A 126 -5.80 -11.89 -17.00
CA ALA A 126 -6.96 -11.06 -16.68
C ALA A 126 -6.58 -9.75 -15.98
N THR A 127 -5.52 -9.73 -15.16
CA THR A 127 -5.04 -8.52 -14.49
C THR A 127 -4.31 -7.57 -15.43
N VAL A 128 -3.50 -8.08 -16.37
CA VAL A 128 -2.87 -7.24 -17.41
C VAL A 128 -3.93 -6.63 -18.33
N ALA A 129 -4.95 -7.41 -18.73
CA ALA A 129 -6.07 -6.90 -19.53
C ALA A 129 -6.94 -5.88 -18.79
N ALA A 130 -7.04 -5.96 -17.45
CA ALA A 130 -7.76 -4.99 -16.63
C ALA A 130 -6.96 -3.69 -16.48
N ALA A 131 -5.62 -3.76 -16.35
CA ALA A 131 -4.74 -2.59 -16.30
C ALA A 131 -4.71 -1.83 -17.65
N GLU A 132 -4.64 -2.55 -18.77
CA GLU A 132 -4.70 -1.93 -20.11
C GLU A 132 -6.05 -1.24 -20.38
N LYS A 133 -7.18 -1.80 -19.92
CA LYS A 133 -8.48 -1.14 -20.06
C LYS A 133 -8.63 0.13 -19.21
N LYS A 134 -7.96 0.21 -18.06
CA LYS A 134 -7.97 1.43 -17.24
C LYS A 134 -7.11 2.53 -17.84
N ALA A 135 -5.93 2.18 -18.36
CA ALA A 135 -5.07 3.14 -19.07
C ALA A 135 -5.74 3.73 -20.33
N ALA A 136 -6.53 2.93 -21.07
CA ALA A 136 -7.29 3.41 -22.23
C ALA A 136 -8.52 4.27 -21.88
N ALA A 137 -9.02 4.22 -20.64
CA ALA A 137 -10.16 5.02 -20.20
C ALA A 137 -9.74 6.41 -19.68
N ASP A 138 -8.54 6.55 -19.12
CA ASP A 138 -7.99 7.83 -18.66
C ASP A 138 -7.42 8.70 -19.82
N ASP A 139 -7.20 8.12 -21.01
CA ASP A 139 -6.68 8.84 -22.20
C ASP A 139 -7.78 9.53 -23.05
N TRP A 140 -9.06 9.36 -22.71
CA TRP A 140 -10.19 10.07 -23.35
C TRP A 140 -10.83 11.07 -22.38
N THR A 141 -10.06 12.08 -21.98
CA THR A 141 -10.64 13.37 -21.55
C THR A 141 -9.78 14.49 -22.08
N VAL A 142 -9.83 14.69 -23.41
CA VAL A 142 -9.43 15.94 -24.04
C VAL A 142 -10.69 16.63 -24.53
N ASP A 143 -10.96 17.77 -23.90
CA ASP A 143 -11.65 18.98 -24.35
C ASP A 143 -12.59 18.90 -25.55
N ASP A 144 -13.82 19.40 -25.34
CA ASP A 144 -14.40 20.36 -26.28
C ASP A 144 -15.23 21.38 -25.47
N GLU A 145 -14.58 22.50 -25.16
CA GLU A 145 -15.24 23.79 -24.92
C GLU A 145 -15.92 24.22 -26.23
N GLU A 146 -17.25 24.25 -26.29
CA GLU A 146 -17.94 25.14 -27.24
C GLU A 146 -18.96 26.00 -26.50
N GLU A 147 -18.65 27.29 -26.45
CA GLU A 147 -19.59 28.37 -26.20
C GLU A 147 -20.67 28.37 -27.29
N GLU A 148 -21.94 28.40 -26.91
CA GLU A 148 -23.01 28.87 -27.79
C GLU A 148 -23.81 29.95 -27.05
N ASP A 149 -23.50 31.20 -27.39
CA ASP A 149 -24.45 32.30 -27.41
C ASP A 149 -25.64 31.92 -28.33
N ASP A 150 -26.89 32.03 -27.86
CA ASP A 150 -27.95 32.55 -28.74
C ASP A 150 -29.14 33.13 -27.95
N ASP A 151 -29.43 34.39 -28.27
CA ASP A 151 -30.62 35.18 -27.92
C ASP A 151 -31.88 34.58 -28.58
N VAL A 152 -33.00 34.40 -27.86
CA VAL A 152 -34.35 34.58 -28.48
C VAL A 152 -35.41 35.02 -27.46
N GLU A 153 -35.86 36.28 -27.67
CA GLU A 153 -37.12 37.00 -27.30
C GLU A 153 -37.93 36.68 -26.03
#